data_AF-A0A956WM24-F1
#
_entry.id   AF-A0A956WM24-F1
#
_cell.length_a   1.000
_cell.length_b   1.000
_cell.length_c   1.000
_cell.angle_alpha   90.00
_cell.angle_beta   90.00
_cell.angle_gamma   90.00
#
_symmetry.space_group_name_H-M   'P 1'
#
loop_
_entity.id
_entity.type
_entity.pdbx_description
1 polymer ?
#
loop_
_entity_poly.entity_id
_entity_poly.type
_entity_poly.pdbx_seq_one_letter_code
_entity_poly.pdbx_strand_id
1 'polypeptide(L)'
;FPEWQDRVEVIYAPRQALATFRTQFSEIGVISPGEPLHIVSAGIDWLMNWHQVRHGGQVLVGPPAATFVPGTTIAEYVTAVSEHAAAFSDWMPQMGSARQQSYAVLTLCRALYTVRHGHGASKVEAAAWLSAEVPVHAPLLEQALRWREAEPNNPAAATRAYPETLRFVQEMQEAIAAAC
;
A
#
# COMPACT_ATOMS: atom_id res chain seq x y z
N PHE A 1 -5.87 -25.87 0.64
CA PHE A 1 -4.95 -25.10 1.49
C PHE A 1 -5.71 -23.98 2.22
N PRO A 2 -6.45 -24.29 3.31
CA PRO A 2 -7.26 -23.29 4.02
C PRO A 2 -6.42 -22.13 4.59
N GLU A 3 -5.17 -22.40 4.98
CA GLU A 3 -4.25 -21.43 5.56
C GLU A 3 -3.81 -20.30 4.59
N TRP A 4 -3.96 -20.50 3.28
CA TRP A 4 -3.61 -19.53 2.23
C TRP A 4 -4.83 -18.84 1.63
N GLN A 5 -6.04 -19.20 2.07
CA GLN A 5 -7.28 -18.60 1.60
C GLN A 5 -7.25 -17.09 1.88
N ASP A 6 -7.47 -16.29 0.83
CA ASP A 6 -7.47 -14.83 0.87
C ASP A 6 -6.20 -14.20 1.47
N ARG A 7 -5.04 -14.81 1.18
CA ARG A 7 -3.72 -14.31 1.62
C ARG A 7 -2.68 -14.16 0.52
N VAL A 8 -2.96 -14.67 -0.68
CA VAL A 8 -2.04 -14.58 -1.83
C VAL A 8 -2.61 -13.58 -2.82
N GLU A 9 -1.78 -12.60 -3.17
CA GLU A 9 -2.02 -11.71 -4.30
C GLU A 9 -1.11 -12.14 -5.45
N VAL A 10 -1.64 -12.21 -6.67
CA VAL A 10 -0.90 -12.60 -7.88
C VAL A 10 -1.15 -11.59 -8.98
N ILE A 11 -0.08 -11.09 -9.58
CA ILE A 11 -0.12 -10.17 -10.72
C ILE A 11 0.54 -10.83 -11.92
N TYR A 12 -0.20 -10.97 -13.01
CA TYR A 12 0.25 -11.45 -14.31
C TYR A 12 0.47 -10.26 -15.24
N ALA A 13 1.72 -9.87 -15.46
CA ALA A 13 2.09 -8.76 -16.33
C ALA A 13 2.84 -9.27 -17.59
N PRO A 14 2.45 -8.85 -18.80
CA PRO A 14 3.24 -9.09 -20.00
C PRO A 14 4.64 -8.49 -19.88
N ARG A 15 5.67 -9.14 -20.44
CA ARG A 15 7.05 -8.60 -20.42
C ARG A 15 7.13 -7.21 -21.05
N GLN A 16 6.37 -6.97 -22.12
CA GLN A 16 6.29 -5.66 -22.75
C GLN A 16 5.73 -4.61 -21.77
N ALA A 17 4.66 -4.93 -21.03
CA ALA A 17 4.07 -4.03 -20.04
C ALA A 17 5.10 -3.59 -18.98
N LEU A 18 5.90 -4.55 -18.47
CA LEU A 18 6.98 -4.26 -17.54
C LEU A 18 8.09 -3.41 -18.18
N ALA A 19 8.36 -3.57 -19.48
CA ALA A 19 9.39 -2.81 -20.19
C ALA A 19 8.94 -1.38 -20.54
N THR A 20 7.65 -1.16 -20.78
CA THR A 20 7.10 0.10 -21.31
C THR A 20 6.19 0.84 -20.34
N PHE A 21 6.09 0.41 -19.07
CA PHE A 21 5.17 0.98 -18.08
C PHE A 21 5.24 2.51 -17.95
N ARG A 22 6.39 3.12 -18.27
CA ARG A 22 6.58 4.58 -18.22
C ARG A 22 5.85 5.36 -19.31
N THR A 23 5.61 4.73 -20.46
CA THR A 23 5.09 5.39 -21.66
C THR A 23 3.81 4.76 -22.18
N GLN A 24 3.46 3.57 -21.68
CA GLN A 24 2.31 2.81 -22.13
C GLN A 24 1.60 2.18 -20.94
N PHE A 25 0.28 2.26 -20.97
CA PHE A 25 -0.58 1.42 -20.15
C PHE A 25 -0.82 0.09 -20.87
N SER A 26 -0.90 -0.99 -20.11
CA SER A 26 -1.13 -2.35 -20.61
C SER A 26 -2.08 -3.09 -19.69
N GLU A 27 -2.84 -4.02 -20.26
CA GLU A 27 -3.68 -4.92 -19.48
C GLU A 27 -2.81 -5.92 -18.70
N ILE A 28 -3.07 -6.03 -17.40
CA ILE A 28 -2.49 -7.03 -16.52
C ILE A 28 -3.60 -7.79 -15.81
N GLY A 29 -3.36 -9.07 -15.50
CA GLY A 29 -4.27 -9.88 -14.70
C GLY A 29 -3.93 -9.79 -13.22
N VAL A 30 -4.92 -9.56 -12.37
CA VAL A 30 -4.75 -9.46 -10.91
C VAL A 30 -5.68 -10.43 -10.23
N ILE A 31 -5.15 -11.13 -9.23
CA ILE A 31 -5.91 -11.92 -8.26
C ILE A 31 -5.53 -11.39 -6.88
N SER A 32 -6.49 -10.76 -6.20
CA SER A 32 -6.30 -10.23 -4.84
C SER A 32 -6.99 -11.14 -3.83
N PRO A 33 -6.60 -11.11 -2.55
CA PRO A 33 -7.37 -11.70 -1.46
C PRO A 33 -8.88 -11.39 -1.52
N GLY A 34 -9.72 -12.43 -1.66
CA GLY A 34 -11.17 -12.29 -1.73
C GLY A 34 -11.72 -11.88 -3.11
N GLU A 35 -10.89 -11.73 -4.13
CA GLU A 35 -11.30 -11.25 -5.46
C GLU A 35 -10.99 -12.29 -6.56
N PRO A 36 -11.89 -12.47 -7.56
CA PRO A 36 -11.59 -13.29 -8.72
C PRO A 36 -10.53 -12.64 -9.61
N LEU A 37 -10.00 -13.42 -10.56
CA LEU A 37 -9.16 -12.87 -11.63
C LEU A 37 -9.90 -11.73 -12.34
N HIS A 38 -9.27 -10.56 -12.37
CA HIS A 38 -9.76 -9.40 -13.08
C HIS A 38 -8.63 -8.72 -13.84
N ILE A 39 -8.99 -7.97 -14.88
CA ILE A 39 -8.04 -7.24 -15.73
C ILE A 39 -8.06 -5.78 -15.32
N VAL A 40 -6.87 -5.21 -15.13
CA VAL A 40 -6.69 -3.77 -14.88
C VAL A 40 -5.73 -3.19 -15.93
N SER A 41 -5.92 -1.90 -16.22
CA SER A 41 -4.97 -1.11 -17.01
C SER A 41 -3.86 -0.61 -16.09
N ALA A 42 -2.61 -0.99 -16.36
CA ALA A 42 -1.47 -0.63 -15.53
C ALA A 42 -0.34 -0.01 -16.36
N GLY A 43 0.24 1.07 -15.85
CA GLY A 43 1.36 1.77 -16.45
C GLY A 43 2.20 2.45 -15.38
N ILE A 44 2.37 3.76 -15.51
CA ILE A 44 3.20 4.58 -14.62
C ILE A 44 2.60 4.72 -13.22
N ASP A 45 1.27 4.62 -13.11
CA ASP A 45 0.51 4.57 -11.86
C ASP A 45 0.86 3.36 -10.98
N TRP A 46 1.41 2.30 -11.58
CA TRP A 46 1.92 1.13 -10.86
C TRP A 46 3.42 1.23 -10.52
N LEU A 47 4.07 2.38 -10.70
CA LEU A 47 5.52 2.54 -10.48
C LEU A 47 5.98 2.04 -9.11
N MET A 48 5.21 2.27 -8.03
CA MET A 48 5.59 1.80 -6.69
C MET A 48 5.71 0.28 -6.63
N ASN A 49 4.83 -0.45 -7.34
CA ASN A 49 4.83 -1.91 -7.41
C ASN A 49 6.03 -2.39 -8.23
N TRP A 50 6.27 -1.77 -9.39
CA TRP A 50 7.41 -2.11 -10.25
C TRP A 50 8.76 -1.81 -9.59
N HIS A 51 8.86 -0.72 -8.82
CA HIS A 51 10.04 -0.41 -8.02
C HIS A 51 10.30 -1.49 -6.98
N GLN A 52 9.27 -1.94 -6.24
CA GLN A 52 9.41 -3.01 -5.26
C GLN A 52 9.77 -4.35 -5.90
N VAL A 53 9.13 -4.72 -7.01
CA VAL A 53 9.48 -5.94 -7.76
C VAL A 53 10.94 -5.92 -8.21
N ARG A 54 11.43 -4.77 -8.70
CA ARG A 54 12.80 -4.64 -9.19
C ARG A 54 13.85 -4.69 -8.09
N HIS A 55 13.63 -3.98 -6.98
CA HIS A 55 14.67 -3.74 -5.97
C HIS A 55 14.50 -4.55 -4.68
N GLY A 56 13.30 -5.03 -4.38
CA GLY A 56 12.99 -5.81 -3.17
C GLY A 56 12.41 -7.21 -3.45
N GLY A 57 12.21 -7.57 -4.71
CA GLY A 57 11.64 -8.86 -5.11
C GLY A 57 12.65 -10.01 -4.99
N GLN A 58 12.13 -11.19 -4.66
CA GLN A 58 12.89 -12.45 -4.70
C GLN A 58 12.52 -13.25 -5.96
N VAL A 59 13.53 -13.66 -6.73
CA VAL A 59 13.33 -14.49 -7.91
C VAL A 59 13.05 -15.93 -7.46
N LEU A 60 11.86 -16.44 -7.79
CA LEU A 60 11.52 -17.84 -7.58
C LEU A 60 11.93 -18.70 -8.78
N VAL A 61 11.67 -18.21 -9.99
CA VAL A 61 12.00 -18.89 -11.26
C VAL A 61 12.31 -17.85 -12.34
N GLY A 62 13.34 -18.11 -13.15
CA GLY A 62 13.69 -17.30 -14.33
C GLY A 62 14.74 -16.22 -14.07
N PRO A 63 14.91 -15.27 -15.01
CA PRO A 63 15.86 -14.16 -14.89
C PRO A 63 15.47 -13.16 -13.78
N PRO A 64 16.42 -12.34 -13.30
CA PRO A 64 16.12 -11.29 -12.34
C PRO A 64 15.15 -10.24 -12.90
N ALA A 65 14.38 -9.59 -12.02
CA ALA A 65 13.42 -8.55 -12.40
C ALA A 65 14.05 -7.43 -13.23
N ALA A 66 15.34 -7.14 -12.99
CA ALA A 66 16.09 -6.13 -13.72
C ALA A 66 16.23 -6.40 -15.23
N THR A 67 15.99 -7.65 -15.68
CA THR A 67 15.92 -8.03 -17.10
C THR A 67 14.68 -7.47 -17.81
N PHE A 68 13.59 -7.22 -17.07
CA PHE A 68 12.29 -6.84 -17.67
C PHE A 68 11.80 -5.46 -17.26
N VAL A 69 12.03 -5.06 -16.01
CA VAL A 69 11.58 -3.77 -15.47
C VAL A 69 12.73 -2.77 -15.64
N PRO A 70 12.57 -1.64 -16.34
CA PRO A 70 13.59 -0.59 -16.41
C PRO A 70 14.03 -0.07 -15.03
N GLY A 71 15.18 0.62 -15.00
CA GLY A 71 15.65 1.28 -13.78
C GLY A 71 14.62 2.27 -13.23
N THR A 72 14.44 2.26 -11.90
CA THR A 72 13.64 3.22 -11.14
C THR A 72 14.50 3.81 -10.04
N THR A 73 14.29 5.09 -9.75
CA THR A 73 15.01 5.81 -8.69
C THR A 73 14.19 5.89 -7.41
N ILE A 74 14.88 6.14 -6.29
CA ILE A 74 14.22 6.42 -5.02
C ILE A 74 13.32 7.66 -5.10
N ALA A 75 13.73 8.70 -5.82
CA ALA A 75 12.91 9.90 -6.00
C ALA A 75 11.57 9.57 -6.68
N GLU A 76 11.59 8.81 -7.77
CA GLU A 76 10.36 8.36 -8.44
C GLU A 76 9.48 7.50 -7.53
N TYR A 77 10.10 6.62 -6.74
CA TYR A 77 9.38 5.79 -5.78
C TYR A 77 8.67 6.63 -4.71
N VAL A 78 9.39 7.60 -4.13
CA VAL A 78 8.85 8.54 -3.13
C VAL A 78 7.70 9.36 -3.72
N THR A 79 7.85 9.89 -4.94
CA THR A 79 6.79 10.62 -5.65
C THR A 79 5.55 9.74 -5.83
N ALA A 80 5.70 8.53 -6.37
CA ALA A 80 4.56 7.63 -6.59
C ALA A 80 3.85 7.23 -5.28
N VAL A 81 4.59 7.08 -4.19
CA VAL A 81 4.01 6.80 -2.87
C VAL A 81 3.22 8.01 -2.33
N SER A 82 3.74 9.23 -2.51
CA SER A 82 3.07 10.46 -2.11
C SER A 82 1.77 10.68 -2.90
N GLU A 83 1.81 10.49 -4.22
CA GLU A 83 0.64 10.59 -5.10
C GLU A 83 -0.45 9.58 -4.71
N HIS A 84 -0.07 8.34 -4.40
CA HIS A 84 -1.02 7.33 -3.95
C HIS A 84 -1.62 7.66 -2.58
N ALA A 85 -0.82 8.22 -1.66
CA ALA A 85 -1.31 8.66 -0.36
C ALA A 85 -2.36 9.78 -0.50
N ALA A 86 -2.20 10.68 -1.47
CA ALA A 86 -3.13 11.78 -1.72
C ALA A 86 -4.55 11.32 -2.11
N ALA A 87 -4.70 10.12 -2.67
CA ALA A 87 -6.01 9.58 -3.08
C ALA A 87 -6.86 8.99 -1.93
N PHE A 88 -6.29 8.79 -0.73
CA PHE A 88 -6.98 8.08 0.36
C PHE A 88 -8.24 8.78 0.87
N SER A 89 -8.25 10.11 0.94
CA SER A 89 -9.44 10.87 1.36
C SER A 89 -10.65 10.64 0.45
N ASP A 90 -10.44 10.45 -0.86
CA ASP A 90 -11.51 10.17 -1.81
C ASP A 90 -12.06 8.75 -1.65
N TRP A 91 -11.22 7.81 -1.21
CA TRP A 91 -11.61 6.42 -0.98
C TRP A 91 -12.26 6.21 0.37
N MET A 92 -11.93 7.05 1.35
CA MET A 92 -12.34 6.86 2.74
C MET A 92 -13.86 6.67 2.93
N PRO A 93 -14.75 7.42 2.24
CA PRO A 93 -16.20 7.22 2.30
C PRO A 93 -16.67 5.79 2.02
N GLN A 94 -15.91 5.01 1.23
CA GLN A 94 -16.24 3.64 0.84
C GLN A 94 -15.60 2.59 1.79
N MET A 95 -14.70 2.99 2.69
CA MET A 95 -13.93 2.06 3.51
C MET A 95 -14.40 2.00 4.98
N GLY A 96 -15.64 1.52 5.16
CA GLY A 96 -16.29 1.46 6.47
C GLY A 96 -15.86 0.28 7.37
N SER A 97 -15.33 -0.81 6.82
CA SER A 97 -14.98 -2.00 7.60
C SER A 97 -13.66 -1.85 8.39
N ALA A 98 -13.50 -2.64 9.46
CA ALA A 98 -12.27 -2.66 10.27
C ALA A 98 -11.01 -2.97 9.43
N ARG A 99 -11.11 -3.94 8.51
CA ARG A 99 -10.00 -4.34 7.61
C ARG A 99 -9.60 -3.21 6.68
N GLN A 100 -10.59 -2.50 6.14
CA GLN A 100 -10.39 -1.35 5.28
C GLN A 100 -9.75 -0.16 6.03
N GLN A 101 -10.26 0.19 7.21
CA GLN A 101 -9.69 1.26 8.03
C GLN A 101 -8.25 0.93 8.46
N SER A 102 -8.00 -0.32 8.89
CA SER A 102 -6.65 -0.82 9.17
C SER A 102 -5.72 -0.67 7.96
N TYR A 103 -6.20 -1.04 6.77
CA TYR A 103 -5.45 -0.88 5.54
C TYR A 103 -5.10 0.58 5.27
N ALA A 104 -6.04 1.53 5.44
CA ALA A 104 -5.78 2.95 5.25
C ALA A 104 -4.73 3.48 6.24
N VAL A 105 -4.94 3.26 7.53
CA VAL A 105 -4.04 3.73 8.61
C VAL A 105 -2.62 3.22 8.38
N LEU A 106 -2.45 1.90 8.21
CA LEU A 106 -1.13 1.30 8.09
C LEU A 106 -0.44 1.60 6.76
N THR A 107 -1.20 1.82 5.68
CA THR A 107 -0.63 2.23 4.39
C THR A 107 -0.11 3.65 4.44
N LEU A 108 -0.85 4.58 5.05
CA LEU A 108 -0.40 5.97 5.20
C LEU A 108 0.78 6.10 6.17
N CYS A 109 0.87 5.26 7.21
CA CYS A 109 2.08 5.17 8.04
C CYS A 109 3.32 4.83 7.19
N ARG A 110 3.21 3.81 6.33
CA ARG A 110 4.30 3.41 5.43
C ARG A 110 4.62 4.49 4.41
N ALA A 111 3.61 5.21 3.92
CA ALA A 111 3.80 6.29 2.97
C ALA A 111 4.61 7.43 3.61
N LEU A 112 4.20 7.90 4.80
CA LEU A 112 4.93 8.94 5.53
C LEU A 112 6.36 8.49 5.87
N TYR A 113 6.54 7.24 6.32
CA TYR A 113 7.88 6.69 6.55
C TYR A 113 8.73 6.76 5.27
N THR A 114 8.18 6.32 4.15
CA THR A 114 8.89 6.27 2.86
C THR A 114 9.31 7.66 2.40
N VAL A 115 8.41 8.64 2.50
CA VAL A 115 8.71 10.03 2.12
C VAL A 115 9.82 10.61 3.00
N ARG A 116 9.81 10.33 4.30
CA ARG A 116 10.84 10.85 5.23
C ARG A 116 12.21 10.18 5.13
N HIS A 117 12.26 8.90 4.75
CA HIS A 117 13.50 8.10 4.82
C HIS A 117 14.05 7.68 3.45
N GLY A 118 13.27 7.85 2.38
CA GLY A 118 13.68 7.45 1.02
C GLY A 118 13.72 5.94 0.80
N HIS A 119 13.09 5.13 1.65
CA HIS A 119 12.95 3.70 1.44
C HIS A 119 11.70 3.15 2.12
N GLY A 120 11.23 1.99 1.64
CA GLY A 120 10.05 1.34 2.22
C GLY A 120 10.35 0.73 3.60
N ALA A 121 9.29 0.60 4.39
CA ALA A 121 9.23 -0.21 5.61
C ALA A 121 8.02 -1.16 5.56
N SER A 122 7.98 -2.16 6.44
CA SER A 122 6.76 -2.95 6.67
C SER A 122 5.69 -2.12 7.40
N LYS A 123 4.44 -2.62 7.41
CA LYS A 123 3.33 -1.99 8.15
C LYS A 123 3.61 -1.91 9.65
N VAL A 124 4.26 -2.92 10.21
CA VAL A 124 4.57 -3.01 11.65
C VAL A 124 5.67 -2.01 12.01
N GLU A 125 6.75 -1.98 11.23
CA GLU A 125 7.87 -1.04 11.46
C GLU A 125 7.42 0.42 11.32
N ALA A 126 6.65 0.73 10.27
CA ALA A 126 6.17 2.10 10.06
C ALA A 126 5.19 2.55 11.16
N ALA A 127 4.31 1.66 11.64
CA ALA A 127 3.43 1.96 12.76
C ALA A 127 4.21 2.15 14.07
N ALA A 128 5.20 1.30 14.36
CA ALA A 128 6.05 1.45 15.54
C ALA A 128 6.85 2.76 15.52
N TRP A 129 7.40 3.12 14.37
CA TRP A 129 8.09 4.39 14.15
C TRP A 129 7.15 5.58 14.40
N LEU A 130 5.95 5.60 13.79
CA LEU A 130 5.03 6.71 13.95
C LEU A 130 4.50 6.82 15.39
N SER A 131 4.25 5.70 16.07
CA SER A 131 3.88 5.70 17.49
C SER A 131 4.95 6.33 18.38
N ALA A 132 6.23 6.17 18.04
CA ALA A 132 7.32 6.80 18.80
C ALA A 132 7.43 8.30 18.52
N GLU A 133 7.25 8.71 17.25
CA GLU A 133 7.33 10.11 16.83
C GLU A 133 6.11 10.94 17.26
N VAL A 134 4.91 10.35 17.20
CA VAL A 134 3.63 11.02 17.43
C VAL A 134 2.75 10.15 18.34
N PRO A 135 3.04 10.11 19.66
CA PRO A 135 2.39 9.18 20.59
C PRO A 135 0.87 9.29 20.68
N VAL A 136 0.29 10.43 20.29
CA VAL A 136 -1.17 10.61 20.26
C VAL A 136 -1.88 9.62 19.31
N HIS A 137 -1.21 9.14 18.26
CA HIS A 137 -1.77 8.15 17.34
C HIS A 137 -1.58 6.70 17.79
N ALA A 138 -0.76 6.43 18.81
CA ALA A 138 -0.40 5.07 19.20
C ALA A 138 -1.62 4.15 19.47
N PRO A 139 -2.71 4.60 20.13
CA PRO A 139 -3.90 3.76 20.32
C PRO A 139 -4.56 3.32 19.00
N LEU A 140 -4.69 4.22 18.03
CA LEU A 140 -5.24 3.92 16.72
C LEU A 140 -4.34 2.96 15.93
N LEU A 141 -3.02 3.15 16.01
CA LEU A 141 -2.03 2.30 15.34
C LEU A 141 -2.03 0.88 15.91
N GLU A 142 -2.09 0.72 17.23
CA GLU A 142 -2.26 -0.59 17.87
C GLU A 142 -3.57 -1.27 17.44
N GLN A 143 -4.66 -0.51 17.38
CA GLN A 143 -5.95 -1.03 16.93
C GLN A 143 -5.90 -1.48 15.46
N ALA A 144 -5.29 -0.68 14.59
CA ALA A 144 -5.13 -1.01 13.18
C ALA A 144 -4.29 -2.29 12.99
N LEU A 145 -3.23 -2.49 13.78
CA LEU A 145 -2.44 -3.73 13.77
C LEU A 145 -3.28 -4.94 14.20
N ARG A 146 -4.07 -4.84 15.28
CA ARG A 146 -4.97 -5.94 15.71
C ARG A 146 -6.01 -6.29 14.65
N TRP A 147 -6.59 -5.29 14.01
CA TRP A 147 -7.56 -5.48 12.91
C TRP A 147 -6.97 -6.09 11.65
N ARG A 148 -5.65 -5.99 11.46
CA ARG A 148 -4.94 -6.65 10.36
C ARG A 148 -4.75 -8.14 10.61
N GLU A 149 -4.48 -8.52 11.85
CA GLU A 149 -4.14 -9.90 12.23
C GLU A 149 -5.37 -10.78 12.43
N ALA A 150 -6.41 -10.23 13.04
CA ALA A 150 -7.66 -10.92 13.21
C ALA A 150 -8.56 -10.70 11.98
N GLU A 151 -9.52 -11.59 11.75
CA GLU A 151 -10.72 -11.27 10.98
C GLU A 151 -11.87 -10.84 11.91
N PRO A 152 -11.75 -9.76 12.72
CA PRO A 152 -12.86 -9.37 13.55
C PRO A 152 -13.87 -8.69 12.62
N ASN A 153 -14.92 -9.41 12.25
CA ASN A 153 -16.14 -8.76 11.81
C ASN A 153 -16.76 -8.05 13.02
N ASN A 154 -16.27 -6.84 13.32
CA ASN A 154 -16.80 -5.98 14.37
C ASN A 154 -17.22 -4.63 13.78
N PRO A 155 -18.37 -4.59 13.09
CA PRO A 155 -18.87 -3.37 12.45
C PRO A 155 -19.05 -2.22 13.45
N ALA A 156 -19.52 -2.51 14.67
CA ALA A 156 -19.74 -1.49 15.68
C ALA A 156 -18.44 -0.79 16.13
N ALA A 157 -17.34 -1.55 16.28
CA ALA A 157 -16.04 -0.96 16.59
C ALA A 157 -15.50 -0.14 15.40
N ALA A 158 -15.65 -0.65 14.18
CA ALA A 158 -15.26 0.07 12.97
C ALA A 158 -16.01 1.40 12.82
N THR A 159 -17.33 1.40 13.00
CA THR A 159 -18.15 2.63 12.94
C THR A 159 -17.71 3.66 13.99
N ARG A 160 -17.38 3.23 15.22
CA ARG A 160 -16.91 4.15 16.27
C ARG A 160 -15.54 4.76 15.98
N ALA A 161 -14.63 4.01 15.39
CA ALA A 161 -13.28 4.49 15.07
C ALA A 161 -13.24 5.33 13.79
N TYR A 162 -14.21 5.18 12.88
CA TYR A 162 -14.18 5.81 11.56
C TYR A 162 -13.91 7.33 11.57
N PRO A 163 -14.52 8.14 12.47
CA PRO A 163 -14.20 9.58 12.52
C PRO A 163 -12.75 9.87 12.92
N GLU A 164 -12.15 9.04 13.78
CA GLU A 164 -10.74 9.14 14.16
C GLU A 164 -9.83 8.70 13.01
N THR A 165 -10.16 7.59 12.34
CA THR A 165 -9.46 7.13 11.13
C THR A 165 -9.46 8.20 10.04
N LEU A 166 -10.59 8.87 9.80
CA LEU A 166 -10.68 9.92 8.79
C LEU A 166 -9.78 11.12 9.12
N ARG A 167 -9.76 11.57 10.38
CA ARG A 167 -8.84 12.64 10.81
C ARG A 167 -7.39 12.23 10.63
N PHE A 168 -7.03 11.01 11.06
CA PHE A 168 -5.69 10.48 10.87
C PHE A 168 -5.28 10.45 9.39
N VAL A 169 -6.18 10.02 8.49
CA VAL A 169 -5.93 10.02 7.04
C VAL A 169 -5.60 11.43 6.54
N GLN A 170 -6.40 12.43 6.94
CA GLN A 170 -6.19 13.84 6.55
C GLN A 170 -4.85 14.38 7.09
N GLU A 171 -4.56 14.15 8.37
CA GLU A 171 -3.31 14.56 9.01
C GLU A 171 -2.08 13.93 8.34
N MET A 172 -2.16 12.63 7.98
CA MET A 172 -1.07 11.97 7.27
C MET A 172 -0.88 12.51 5.86
N GLN A 173 -1.97 12.82 5.14
CA GLN A 173 -1.88 13.43 3.82
C GLN A 173 -1.20 14.80 3.88
N GLU A 174 -1.56 15.64 4.84
CA GLU A 174 -0.92 16.93 5.08
C GLU A 174 0.57 16.77 5.41
N ALA A 175 0.91 15.83 6.30
CA ALA A 175 2.29 15.56 6.69
C ALA A 175 3.16 15.03 5.52
N ILE A 176 2.58 14.18 4.66
CA ILE A 176 3.22 13.64 3.46
C ILE A 176 3.45 14.76 2.43
N ALA A 177 2.43 15.58 2.18
CA ALA A 177 2.52 16.70 1.25
C ALA A 177 3.55 17.74 1.70
N ALA A 178 3.67 18.00 3.00
CA ALA A 178 4.66 18.93 3.56
C ALA A 178 6.11 18.40 3.50
N ALA A 179 6.31 17.10 3.25
CA ALA A 179 7.62 16.47 3.19
C ALA A 179 8.12 16.17 1.76
N CYS A 180 7.32 16.48 0.74
CA CYS A 180 7.66 16.37 -0.68
C CYS A 180 8.06 17.73 -1.26
#